data_AF-A0AAU3IPV6-F1
#
_entry.id   AF-A0AAU3IPV6-F1
#
_cell.length_a   1.000
_cell.length_b   1.000
_cell.length_c   1.000
_cell.angle_alpha   90.00
_cell.angle_beta   90.00
_cell.angle_gamma   90.00
#
_symmetry.space_group_name_H-M   'P 1'
#
loop_
_entity.id
_entity.type
_entity.pdbx_description
1 polymer ?
#
loop_
_entity_poly.entity_id
_entity_poly.type
_entity_poly.pdbx_seq_one_letter_code
_entity_poly.pdbx_strand_id
1 'polypeptide(L)'
;MARSGGGRSEWERQQAAQRREAERLARERDRAAKAAEKARQQRHVEDQLKLAERRTEEAELEVSRLDSILSEVLLKPPLSIDDLAVTVQTPPFNAGPLIHQEPAPAWSDFEPEPPKFFARLIGGPSRYERDLELARQRYEHEVTKHSRREEQRIADLAAARKAHAEHVQALNLAAHTKNQQLEVAKAALRVGEPSAVEWFVSQVLETSDYPDSFPRQFQVAYRPENHDVVIELELPVSSAIPTVRGYKYVKSRDAIDPVPRPATEIKQRYAQLLARVVLRTLHEVFTATSDIVEAVVLNGRITTIDNATGQEIRPHLISVEAERSDFAELVLARVDPAACLKRLHALVSPNPYDVEAIEPFITFDLKRFRFSEDTDVVASLDSRRNLLDLTPTEFEHLIRQLFIAMGAESWATVPSKDGGVDAVATSKNIFFGGVCLIQAKRWKGLVGLDAVHALTGVMADHNATTGVLVTPSWFGRASEQFAQRNRITLINGAELKHLLKEHLGLDVIPGVTPPRNARPSDNTQTGRPGS
;
A
#
# COMPACT_ATOMS: atom_id res chain seq x y z
N MET A 1 -80.09 72.43 21.70
CA MET A 1 -78.63 72.24 21.61
C MET A 1 -78.14 71.45 22.82
N ALA A 2 -77.47 70.32 22.56
CA ALA A 2 -76.43 69.66 23.39
C ALA A 2 -76.80 69.24 24.84
N ARG A 3 -76.44 68.05 25.33
CA ARG A 3 -75.09 67.49 25.27
C ARG A 3 -75.10 65.96 25.30
N SER A 4 -74.41 65.43 24.29
CA SER A 4 -73.83 64.09 24.19
C SER A 4 -72.95 63.77 25.41
N GLY A 5 -73.51 63.10 26.41
CA GLY A 5 -72.79 62.67 27.63
C GLY A 5 -72.30 61.22 27.64
N GLY A 6 -72.72 60.37 26.69
CA GLY A 6 -72.42 58.93 26.73
C GLY A 6 -71.01 58.54 26.22
N GLY A 7 -70.50 59.26 25.21
CA GLY A 7 -69.32 58.79 24.45
C GLY A 7 -67.97 58.88 25.17
N ARG A 8 -67.79 59.81 26.12
CA ARG A 8 -66.51 59.95 26.86
C ARG A 8 -66.27 58.80 27.86
N SER A 9 -67.32 58.29 28.51
CA SER A 9 -67.18 57.22 29.51
C SER A 9 -67.01 55.82 28.90
N GLU A 10 -67.51 55.61 27.67
CA GLU A 10 -67.29 54.38 26.92
C GLU A 10 -65.90 54.36 26.29
N TRP A 11 -65.46 55.49 25.72
CA TRP A 11 -64.13 55.63 25.13
C TRP A 11 -63.00 55.44 26.16
N GLU A 12 -63.14 55.98 27.38
CA GLU A 12 -62.16 55.77 28.47
C GLU A 12 -62.13 54.30 28.93
N ARG A 13 -63.28 53.62 28.99
CA ARG A 13 -63.35 52.17 29.29
C ARG A 13 -62.72 51.34 28.19
N GLN A 14 -62.93 51.71 26.92
CA GLN A 14 -62.33 51.05 25.76
C GLN A 14 -60.81 51.22 25.74
N GLN A 15 -60.30 52.42 26.03
CA GLN A 15 -58.87 52.66 26.17
C GLN A 15 -58.25 51.90 27.36
N ALA A 16 -58.92 51.85 28.51
CA ALA A 16 -58.43 51.10 29.67
C ALA A 16 -58.41 49.58 29.40
N ALA A 17 -59.42 49.06 28.68
CA ALA A 17 -59.46 47.67 28.23
C ALA A 17 -58.31 47.36 27.25
N GLN A 18 -58.07 48.23 26.27
CA GLN A 18 -56.95 48.11 25.32
C GLN A 18 -55.59 48.13 26.03
N ARG A 19 -55.38 48.99 27.03
CA ARG A 19 -54.14 49.02 27.82
C ARG A 19 -53.94 47.74 28.62
N ARG A 20 -54.98 47.24 29.30
CA ARG A 20 -54.92 45.97 30.06
C ARG A 20 -54.65 44.77 29.15
N GLU A 21 -55.24 44.75 27.96
CA GLU A 21 -55.01 43.70 26.97
C GLU A 21 -53.59 43.77 26.41
N ALA A 22 -53.08 44.96 26.08
CA ALA A 22 -51.70 45.18 25.67
C ALA A 22 -50.71 44.76 26.76
N GLU A 23 -50.97 45.08 28.04
CA GLU A 23 -50.15 44.64 29.18
C GLU A 23 -50.18 43.11 29.36
N ARG A 24 -51.33 42.46 29.18
CA ARG A 24 -51.43 41.00 29.22
C ARG A 24 -50.59 40.37 28.11
N LEU A 25 -50.74 40.86 26.87
CA LEU A 25 -49.97 40.38 25.72
C LEU A 25 -48.46 40.61 25.91
N ALA A 26 -48.05 41.75 26.46
CA ALA A 26 -46.65 42.02 26.78
C ALA A 26 -46.09 41.03 27.81
N ARG A 27 -46.83 40.77 28.91
CA ARG A 27 -46.43 39.78 29.92
C ARG A 27 -46.38 38.36 29.36
N GLU A 28 -47.28 37.99 28.46
CA GLU A 28 -47.26 36.70 27.77
C GLU A 28 -46.04 36.58 26.85
N ARG A 29 -45.70 37.63 26.08
CA ARG A 29 -44.49 37.66 25.24
C ARG A 29 -43.22 37.56 26.06
N ASP A 30 -43.12 38.26 27.19
CA ASP A 30 -41.95 38.19 28.09
C ASP A 30 -41.80 36.79 28.71
N ARG A 31 -42.90 36.18 29.15
CA ARG A 31 -42.90 34.80 29.66
C ARG A 31 -42.49 33.81 28.56
N ALA A 32 -43.02 33.96 27.35
CA ALA A 32 -42.66 33.13 26.21
C ALA A 32 -41.18 33.30 25.84
N ALA A 33 -40.64 34.51 25.86
CA ALA A 33 -39.23 34.80 25.57
C ALA A 33 -38.31 34.13 26.61
N LYS A 34 -38.59 34.26 27.91
CA LYS A 34 -37.83 33.61 28.98
C LYS A 34 -37.91 32.08 28.90
N ALA A 35 -39.09 31.54 28.59
CA ALA A 35 -39.26 30.10 28.38
C ALA A 35 -38.46 29.60 27.17
N ALA A 36 -38.48 30.34 26.06
CA ALA A 36 -37.72 30.02 24.86
C ALA A 36 -36.20 30.13 25.09
N GLU A 37 -35.73 31.10 25.87
CA GLU A 37 -34.33 31.22 26.27
C GLU A 37 -33.88 30.04 27.13
N LYS A 38 -34.65 29.69 28.17
CA LYS A 38 -34.38 28.53 29.02
C LYS A 38 -34.37 27.23 28.20
N ALA A 39 -35.31 27.07 27.26
CA ALA A 39 -35.35 25.92 26.38
C ALA A 39 -34.12 25.84 25.46
N ARG A 40 -33.63 26.98 24.94
CA ARG A 40 -32.38 27.04 24.16
C ARG A 40 -31.16 26.66 24.98
N GLN A 41 -31.04 27.20 26.20
CA GLN A 41 -29.94 26.85 27.12
C GLN A 41 -29.96 25.36 27.48
N GLN A 42 -31.15 24.79 27.71
CA GLN A 42 -31.28 23.37 28.01
C GLN A 42 -30.89 22.49 26.82
N ARG A 43 -31.32 22.83 25.60
CA ARG A 43 -30.91 22.11 24.39
C ARG A 43 -29.41 22.17 24.16
N HIS A 44 -28.79 23.33 24.34
CA HIS A 44 -27.33 23.48 24.24
C HIS A 44 -26.60 22.56 25.21
N VAL A 45 -27.02 22.52 26.48
CA VAL A 45 -26.44 21.62 27.48
C VAL A 45 -26.63 20.14 27.10
N GLU A 46 -27.81 19.76 26.60
CA GLU A 46 -28.09 18.40 26.12
C GLU A 46 -27.21 18.02 24.92
N ASP A 47 -27.03 18.93 23.97
CA ASP A 47 -26.19 18.72 22.78
C ASP A 47 -24.70 18.58 23.17
N GLN A 48 -24.21 19.40 24.12
CA GLN A 48 -22.85 19.29 24.64
C GLN A 48 -22.62 17.99 25.40
N LEU A 49 -23.61 17.54 26.19
CA LEU A 49 -23.54 16.24 26.88
C LEU A 49 -23.47 15.08 25.87
N LYS A 50 -24.32 15.08 24.84
CA LYS A 50 -24.29 14.08 23.76
C LYS A 50 -22.98 14.10 22.96
N LEU A 51 -22.40 15.28 22.76
CA LEU A 51 -21.10 15.39 22.10
C LEU A 51 -19.98 14.81 22.97
N ALA A 52 -19.99 15.06 24.28
CA ALA A 52 -19.02 14.48 25.22
C ALA A 52 -19.17 12.95 25.32
N GLU A 53 -20.41 12.45 25.32
CA GLU A 53 -20.71 11.01 25.29
C GLU A 53 -20.16 10.34 24.03
N ARG A 54 -20.47 10.88 22.83
CA ARG A 54 -19.93 10.36 21.56
C ARG A 54 -18.40 10.32 21.53
N ARG A 55 -17.73 11.38 21.99
CA ARG A 55 -16.25 11.39 22.07
C ARG A 55 -15.71 10.36 23.07
N THR A 56 -16.47 10.06 24.12
CA THR A 56 -16.11 9.01 25.08
C THR A 56 -16.24 7.64 24.43
N GLU A 57 -17.34 7.38 23.72
CA GLU A 57 -17.55 6.16 22.94
C GLU A 57 -16.44 5.94 21.91
N GLU A 58 -16.01 6.99 21.20
CA GLU A 58 -14.88 6.92 20.26
C GLU A 58 -13.57 6.49 20.93
N ALA A 59 -13.25 7.08 22.10
CA ALA A 59 -12.05 6.73 22.87
C ALA A 59 -12.11 5.30 23.46
N GLU A 60 -13.30 4.85 23.85
CA GLU A 60 -13.53 3.47 24.32
C GLU A 60 -13.42 2.46 23.18
N LEU A 61 -13.94 2.79 21.99
CA LEU A 61 -13.85 1.94 20.80
C LEU A 61 -12.42 1.79 20.31
N GLU A 62 -11.61 2.85 20.38
CA GLU A 62 -10.17 2.77 20.09
C GLU A 62 -9.45 1.79 21.02
N VAL A 63 -9.70 1.85 22.33
CA VAL A 63 -9.13 0.89 23.28
C VAL A 63 -9.67 -0.51 23.07
N SER A 64 -10.98 -0.66 22.79
CA SER A 64 -11.58 -1.96 22.53
C SER A 64 -10.93 -2.65 21.33
N ARG A 65 -10.58 -1.90 20.27
CA ARG A 65 -9.85 -2.43 19.11
C ARG A 65 -8.46 -2.96 19.49
N LEU A 66 -7.76 -2.30 20.41
CA LEU A 66 -6.46 -2.78 20.91
C LEU A 66 -6.61 -4.03 21.79
N ASP A 67 -7.66 -4.08 22.60
CA ASP A 67 -7.95 -5.22 23.47
C ASP A 67 -8.43 -6.45 22.69
N SER A 68 -9.02 -6.27 21.50
CA SER A 68 -9.55 -7.34 20.65
C SER A 68 -8.57 -7.92 19.63
N ILE A 69 -7.35 -7.36 19.47
CA ILE A 69 -6.34 -7.76 18.48
C ILE A 69 -6.14 -9.28 18.43
N LEU A 70 -5.97 -9.92 19.58
CA LEU A 70 -5.77 -11.37 19.64
C LEU A 70 -7.09 -12.13 19.41
N SER A 71 -8.20 -11.71 20.01
CA SER A 71 -9.47 -12.43 19.88
C SER A 71 -10.06 -12.39 18.47
N GLU A 72 -9.86 -11.30 17.72
CA GLU A 72 -10.39 -11.14 16.37
C GLU A 72 -9.74 -12.10 15.37
N VAL A 73 -8.43 -12.35 15.52
CA VAL A 73 -7.74 -13.29 14.62
C VAL A 73 -8.19 -14.73 14.86
N LEU A 74 -8.55 -15.10 16.10
CA LEU A 74 -9.03 -16.45 16.43
C LEU A 74 -10.37 -16.79 15.76
N LEU A 75 -11.11 -15.80 15.27
CA LEU A 75 -12.38 -15.97 14.58
C LEU A 75 -12.21 -16.12 13.05
N LYS A 76 -11.02 -15.84 12.53
CA LYS A 76 -10.73 -15.89 11.09
C LYS A 76 -10.17 -17.26 10.72
N PRO A 77 -10.48 -17.77 9.52
CA PRO A 77 -9.76 -18.93 8.99
C PRO A 77 -8.28 -18.58 8.83
N PRO A 78 -7.36 -19.52 9.08
CA PRO A 78 -5.95 -19.29 8.83
C PRO A 78 -5.70 -19.10 7.33
N LEU A 79 -4.73 -18.24 6.99
CA LEU A 79 -4.34 -18.04 5.61
C LEU A 79 -3.75 -19.34 5.05
N SER A 80 -4.38 -19.89 4.02
CA SER A 80 -3.82 -20.95 3.20
C SER A 80 -3.09 -20.36 2.00
N ILE A 81 -2.06 -21.06 1.52
CA ILE A 81 -1.41 -20.69 0.25
C ILE A 81 -2.41 -20.69 -0.92
N ASP A 82 -3.47 -21.50 -0.84
CA ASP A 82 -4.53 -21.54 -1.85
C ASP A 82 -5.38 -20.25 -1.89
N ASP A 83 -5.44 -19.50 -0.79
CA ASP A 83 -6.16 -18.23 -0.73
C ASP A 83 -5.45 -17.12 -1.53
N LEU A 84 -4.17 -17.32 -1.87
CA LEU A 84 -3.38 -16.39 -2.69
C LEU A 84 -3.66 -16.54 -4.20
N ALA A 85 -4.47 -17.54 -4.60
CA ALA A 85 -4.81 -17.77 -5.98
C ALA A 85 -5.67 -16.65 -6.56
N VAL A 86 -5.28 -16.14 -7.73
CA VAL A 86 -6.02 -15.09 -8.42
C VAL A 86 -7.17 -15.70 -9.22
N THR A 87 -8.40 -15.34 -8.83
CA THR A 87 -9.61 -15.66 -9.60
C THR A 87 -10.00 -14.45 -10.46
N VAL A 88 -10.04 -14.62 -11.78
CA VAL A 88 -10.43 -13.54 -12.70
C VAL A 88 -11.93 -13.34 -12.65
N GLN A 89 -12.36 -12.15 -12.24
CA GLN A 89 -13.72 -11.69 -12.48
C GLN A 89 -13.77 -11.02 -13.85
N THR A 90 -14.39 -11.69 -14.82
CA THR A 90 -14.52 -11.16 -16.17
C THR A 90 -15.59 -10.06 -16.19
N PRO A 91 -15.24 -8.79 -16.50
CA PRO A 91 -16.25 -7.74 -16.61
C PRO A 91 -17.19 -8.08 -17.77
N PRO A 92 -18.51 -7.81 -17.66
CA PRO A 92 -19.43 -8.00 -18.77
C PRO A 92 -19.10 -7.02 -19.91
N PHE A 93 -19.27 -7.46 -21.15
CA PHE A 93 -19.15 -6.58 -22.31
C PHE A 93 -20.25 -5.51 -22.28
N ASN A 94 -19.85 -4.24 -22.34
CA ASN A 94 -20.77 -3.11 -22.43
C ASN A 94 -20.37 -2.20 -23.60
N ALA A 95 -21.20 -2.20 -24.65
CA ALA A 95 -21.02 -1.35 -25.83
C ALA A 95 -21.90 -0.07 -25.83
N GLY A 96 -22.64 0.19 -24.74
CA GLY A 96 -23.48 1.37 -24.59
C GLY A 96 -24.42 1.60 -25.80
N PRO A 97 -24.45 2.80 -26.40
CA PRO A 97 -25.36 3.12 -27.49
C PRO A 97 -25.08 2.34 -28.78
N LEU A 98 -23.87 1.79 -28.96
CA LEU A 98 -23.52 1.02 -30.16
C LEU A 98 -24.31 -0.29 -30.27
N ILE A 99 -24.96 -0.76 -29.20
CA ILE A 99 -25.81 -1.96 -29.24
C ILE A 99 -27.10 -1.71 -30.02
N HIS A 100 -27.59 -0.46 -30.01
CA HIS A 100 -28.85 -0.10 -30.64
C HIS A 100 -28.63 0.34 -32.09
N GLN A 101 -29.36 -0.26 -33.02
CA GLN A 101 -29.40 0.18 -34.40
C GLN A 101 -30.34 1.38 -34.54
N GLU A 102 -29.90 2.44 -35.21
CA GLU A 102 -30.75 3.59 -35.54
C GLU A 102 -31.79 3.19 -36.60
N PRO A 103 -33.07 3.63 -36.48
CA PRO A 103 -34.08 3.34 -37.48
C PRO A 103 -33.70 3.93 -38.85
N ALA A 104 -33.94 3.17 -39.91
CA ALA A 104 -33.68 3.64 -41.28
C ALA A 104 -34.65 4.76 -41.67
N PRO A 105 -34.23 5.76 -42.47
CA PRO A 105 -35.13 6.78 -43.00
C PRO A 105 -36.27 6.12 -43.80
N ALA A 106 -37.52 6.47 -43.48
CA ALA A 106 -38.69 6.01 -44.22
C ALA A 106 -39.12 7.08 -45.23
N TRP A 107 -39.49 6.67 -46.45
CA TRP A 107 -39.95 7.62 -47.47
C TRP A 107 -41.15 8.46 -46.99
N SER A 108 -42.00 7.89 -46.13
CA SER A 108 -43.15 8.57 -45.52
C SER A 108 -42.79 9.84 -44.75
N ASP A 109 -41.55 9.96 -44.25
CA ASP A 109 -41.11 11.13 -43.48
C ASP A 109 -40.70 12.31 -44.40
N PHE A 110 -40.54 12.04 -45.69
CA PHE A 110 -40.08 12.98 -46.71
C PHE A 110 -41.15 13.26 -47.78
N GLU A 111 -42.18 12.40 -47.88
CA GLU A 111 -43.22 12.50 -48.88
C GLU A 111 -44.02 13.82 -48.77
N PRO A 112 -44.05 14.66 -49.83
CA PRO A 112 -44.81 15.90 -49.80
C PRO A 112 -46.33 15.63 -49.88
N GLU A 113 -47.12 16.45 -49.20
CA GLU A 113 -48.59 16.33 -49.24
C GLU A 113 -49.10 16.50 -50.68
N PRO A 114 -50.01 15.61 -51.15
CA PRO A 114 -50.56 15.71 -52.50
C PRO A 114 -51.39 17.00 -52.66
N PRO A 115 -51.42 17.61 -53.86
CA PRO A 115 -52.10 18.88 -54.08
C PRO A 115 -53.61 18.73 -53.89
N LYS A 116 -54.17 19.52 -52.97
CA LYS A 116 -55.61 19.60 -52.69
C LYS A 116 -56.36 20.16 -53.93
N PHE A 117 -57.62 19.79 -54.10
CA PHE A 117 -58.44 20.00 -55.32
C PHE A 117 -58.33 21.41 -55.94
N PHE A 118 -58.28 22.48 -55.13
CA PHE A 118 -58.17 23.86 -55.62
C PHE A 118 -56.76 24.29 -56.05
N ALA A 119 -55.69 23.63 -55.60
CA ALA A 119 -54.31 23.96 -55.97
C ALA A 119 -53.91 23.42 -57.36
N ARG A 120 -54.66 22.47 -57.92
CA ARG A 120 -54.43 21.88 -59.26
C ARG A 120 -54.65 22.87 -60.42
N LEU A 121 -55.40 23.96 -60.18
CA LEU A 121 -55.77 24.95 -61.20
C LEU A 121 -54.73 26.07 -61.41
N ILE A 122 -53.75 26.25 -60.52
CA ILE A 122 -52.76 27.33 -60.59
C ILE A 122 -51.35 26.76 -60.33
N GLY A 123 -50.75 26.11 -61.35
CA GLY A 123 -49.34 25.68 -61.30
C GLY A 123 -48.97 24.65 -60.21
N GLY A 124 -49.95 24.11 -59.48
CA GLY A 124 -49.77 23.09 -58.44
C GLY A 124 -49.10 21.79 -58.91
N PRO A 125 -49.40 21.25 -60.12
CA PRO A 125 -48.73 20.03 -60.61
C PRO A 125 -47.21 20.19 -60.74
N SER A 126 -46.74 21.28 -61.35
CA SER A 126 -45.31 21.55 -61.53
C SER A 126 -44.58 21.96 -60.25
N ARG A 127 -45.30 22.41 -59.21
CA ARG A 127 -44.74 22.67 -57.87
C ARG A 127 -44.61 21.37 -57.08
N TYR A 128 -45.66 20.54 -57.07
CA TYR A 128 -45.63 19.22 -56.44
C TYR A 128 -44.56 18.31 -57.05
N GLU A 129 -44.37 18.33 -58.37
CA GLU A 129 -43.27 17.60 -59.03
C GLU A 129 -41.88 18.06 -58.55
N ARG A 130 -41.67 19.38 -58.38
CA ARG A 130 -40.41 19.91 -57.83
C ARG A 130 -40.23 19.55 -56.36
N ASP A 131 -41.29 19.63 -55.57
CA ASP A 131 -41.26 19.29 -54.13
C ASP A 131 -41.01 17.79 -53.94
N LEU A 132 -41.58 16.94 -54.80
CA LEU A 132 -41.35 15.50 -54.84
C LEU A 132 -39.91 15.17 -55.23
N GLU A 133 -39.34 15.87 -56.21
CA GLU A 133 -37.95 15.71 -56.62
C GLU A 133 -36.98 16.14 -55.51
N LEU A 134 -37.24 17.29 -54.87
CA LEU A 134 -36.45 17.75 -53.71
C LEU A 134 -36.59 16.80 -52.51
N ALA A 135 -37.78 16.24 -52.27
CA ALA A 135 -38.03 15.24 -51.23
C ALA A 135 -37.24 13.96 -51.50
N ARG A 136 -37.21 13.47 -52.75
CA ARG A 136 -36.39 12.32 -53.16
C ARG A 136 -34.92 12.56 -52.93
N GLN A 137 -34.40 13.72 -53.34
CA GLN A 137 -33.00 14.07 -53.12
C GLN A 137 -32.63 14.13 -51.63
N ARG A 138 -33.53 14.68 -50.78
CA ARG A 138 -33.34 14.69 -49.32
C ARG A 138 -33.38 13.29 -48.73
N TYR A 139 -34.31 12.45 -49.17
CA TYR A 139 -34.43 11.06 -48.75
C TYR A 139 -33.17 10.27 -49.12
N GLU A 140 -32.73 10.32 -50.39
CA GLU A 140 -31.52 9.65 -50.85
C GLU A 140 -30.26 10.10 -50.10
N HIS A 141 -30.17 11.41 -49.80
CA HIS A 141 -29.10 11.96 -48.98
C HIS A 141 -29.10 11.39 -47.56
N GLU A 142 -30.25 11.36 -46.88
CA GLU A 142 -30.37 10.83 -45.52
C GLU A 142 -30.20 9.30 -45.48
N VAL A 143 -30.65 8.55 -46.50
CA VAL A 143 -30.38 7.11 -46.64
C VAL A 143 -28.87 6.87 -46.75
N THR A 144 -28.17 7.64 -47.59
CA THR A 144 -26.71 7.51 -47.74
C THR A 144 -25.99 7.83 -46.42
N LYS A 145 -26.44 8.86 -45.71
CA LYS A 145 -25.86 9.28 -44.42
C LYS A 145 -26.14 8.25 -43.32
N HIS A 146 -27.34 7.68 -43.27
CA HIS A 146 -27.70 6.59 -42.37
C HIS A 146 -26.86 5.34 -42.65
N SER A 147 -26.71 4.93 -43.91
CA SER A 147 -25.86 3.79 -44.29
C SER A 147 -24.43 3.95 -43.79
N ARG A 148 -23.82 5.13 -43.98
CA ARG A 148 -22.47 5.42 -43.47
C ARG A 148 -22.39 5.38 -41.93
N ARG A 149 -23.39 5.92 -41.22
CA ARG A 149 -23.45 5.85 -39.75
C ARG A 149 -23.57 4.41 -39.27
N GLU A 150 -24.36 3.59 -39.96
CA GLU A 150 -24.55 2.19 -39.61
C GLU A 150 -23.30 1.34 -39.88
N GLU A 151 -22.62 1.56 -41.01
CA GLU A 151 -21.32 0.95 -41.30
C GLU A 151 -20.28 1.30 -40.22
N GLN A 152 -20.21 2.57 -39.83
CA GLN A 152 -19.31 3.02 -38.77
C GLN A 152 -19.69 2.38 -37.42
N ARG A 153 -20.98 2.34 -37.05
CA ARG A 153 -21.46 1.71 -35.82
C ARG A 153 -21.09 0.23 -35.76
N ILE A 154 -21.26 -0.50 -36.86
CA ILE A 154 -20.89 -1.92 -36.96
C ILE A 154 -19.37 -2.09 -36.80
N ALA A 155 -18.57 -1.25 -37.45
CA ALA A 155 -17.11 -1.27 -37.33
C ALA A 155 -16.66 -0.97 -35.89
N ASP A 156 -17.23 0.06 -35.26
CA ASP A 156 -16.94 0.45 -33.87
C ASP A 156 -17.39 -0.63 -32.88
N LEU A 157 -18.55 -1.25 -33.08
CA LEU A 157 -19.03 -2.36 -32.26
C LEU A 157 -18.11 -3.59 -32.38
N ALA A 158 -17.65 -3.91 -33.59
CA ALA A 158 -16.70 -4.99 -33.84
C ALA A 158 -15.34 -4.71 -33.17
N ALA A 159 -14.83 -3.48 -33.29
CA ALA A 159 -13.60 -3.05 -32.61
C ALA A 159 -13.75 -3.11 -31.09
N ALA A 160 -14.88 -2.66 -30.53
CA ALA A 160 -15.16 -2.72 -29.10
C ALA A 160 -15.22 -4.18 -28.59
N ARG A 161 -15.87 -5.09 -29.33
CA ARG A 161 -15.90 -6.52 -29.00
C ARG A 161 -14.50 -7.13 -29.01
N LYS A 162 -13.69 -6.80 -30.03
CA LYS A 162 -12.32 -7.28 -30.13
C LYS A 162 -11.47 -6.79 -28.96
N ALA A 163 -11.51 -5.49 -28.67
CA ALA A 163 -10.76 -4.89 -27.56
C ALA A 163 -11.16 -5.49 -26.20
N HIS A 164 -12.46 -5.74 -25.99
CA HIS A 164 -12.93 -6.40 -24.78
C HIS A 164 -12.44 -7.86 -24.67
N ALA A 165 -12.49 -8.62 -25.77
CA ALA A 165 -11.97 -9.99 -25.79
C ALA A 165 -10.46 -10.04 -25.51
N GLU A 166 -9.68 -9.14 -26.12
CA GLU A 166 -8.24 -9.00 -25.87
C GLU A 166 -7.96 -8.63 -24.41
N HIS A 167 -8.74 -7.71 -23.83
CA HIS A 167 -8.62 -7.35 -22.42
C HIS A 167 -8.92 -8.52 -21.48
N VAL A 168 -10.01 -9.25 -21.71
CA VAL A 168 -10.36 -10.45 -20.93
C VAL A 168 -9.29 -11.53 -21.08
N GLN A 169 -8.76 -11.75 -22.28
CA GLN A 169 -7.67 -12.70 -22.51
C GLN A 169 -6.40 -12.29 -21.76
N ALA A 170 -6.04 -11.01 -21.76
CA ALA A 170 -4.89 -10.49 -21.03
C ALA A 170 -5.04 -10.70 -19.51
N LEU A 171 -6.24 -10.45 -18.95
CA LEU A 171 -6.54 -10.71 -17.54
C LEU A 171 -6.40 -12.21 -17.20
N ASN A 172 -6.95 -13.08 -18.04
CA ASN A 172 -6.87 -14.54 -17.86
C ASN A 172 -5.43 -15.05 -17.93
N LEU A 173 -4.64 -14.58 -18.89
CA LEU A 173 -3.24 -14.96 -19.00
C LEU A 173 -2.42 -14.49 -17.80
N ALA A 174 -2.63 -13.25 -17.34
CA ALA A 174 -1.93 -12.72 -16.17
C ALA A 174 -2.26 -13.51 -14.89
N ALA A 175 -3.54 -13.85 -14.67
CA ALA A 175 -3.94 -14.66 -13.54
C ALA A 175 -3.41 -16.09 -13.64
N HIS A 176 -3.45 -16.71 -14.82
CA HIS A 176 -2.89 -18.03 -15.05
C HIS A 176 -1.39 -18.08 -14.74
N THR A 177 -0.60 -17.12 -15.22
CA THR A 177 0.83 -17.03 -14.92
C THR A 177 1.10 -16.89 -13.42
N LYS A 178 0.33 -16.05 -12.72
CA LYS A 178 0.45 -15.91 -11.25
C LYS A 178 0.09 -17.21 -10.52
N ASN A 179 -0.99 -17.87 -10.91
CA ASN A 179 -1.41 -19.13 -10.29
C ASN A 179 -0.41 -20.26 -10.57
N GLN A 180 0.24 -20.28 -11.74
CA GLN A 180 1.33 -21.22 -12.01
C GLN A 180 2.55 -20.98 -11.10
N GLN A 181 2.91 -19.71 -10.86
CA GLN A 181 3.98 -19.38 -9.91
C GLN A 181 3.61 -19.81 -8.48
N LEU A 182 2.33 -19.64 -8.11
CA LEU A 182 1.81 -20.09 -6.82
C LEU A 182 1.89 -21.60 -6.65
N GLU A 183 1.60 -22.39 -7.69
CA GLU A 183 1.74 -23.86 -7.64
C GLU A 183 3.20 -24.30 -7.44
N VAL A 184 4.15 -23.59 -8.06
CA VAL A 184 5.59 -23.83 -7.83
C VAL A 184 5.96 -23.50 -6.39
N ALA A 185 5.52 -22.34 -5.87
CA ALA A 185 5.74 -21.95 -4.48
C ALA A 185 5.10 -22.94 -3.50
N LYS A 186 3.93 -23.48 -3.81
CA LYS A 186 3.23 -24.51 -3.04
C LYS A 186 3.97 -25.84 -3.03
N ALA A 187 4.61 -26.23 -4.13
CA ALA A 187 5.47 -27.40 -4.15
C ALA A 187 6.73 -27.19 -3.31
N ALA A 188 7.39 -26.04 -3.43
CA ALA A 188 8.57 -25.67 -2.66
C ALA A 188 8.28 -25.58 -1.15
N LEU A 189 7.14 -25.01 -0.78
CA LEU A 189 6.68 -24.93 0.61
C LEU A 189 6.47 -26.32 1.23
N ARG A 190 5.87 -27.26 0.48
CA ARG A 190 5.64 -28.65 0.95
C ARG A 190 6.91 -29.43 1.26
N VAL A 191 8.02 -29.08 0.63
CA VAL A 191 9.33 -29.72 0.90
C VAL A 191 10.18 -28.89 1.88
N GLY A 192 9.64 -27.80 2.42
CA GLY A 192 10.34 -26.94 3.38
C GLY A 192 11.48 -26.13 2.76
N GLU A 193 11.39 -25.73 1.49
CA GLU A 193 12.43 -24.88 0.88
C GLU A 193 12.48 -23.52 1.62
N PRO A 194 13.65 -23.08 2.11
CA PRO A 194 13.74 -21.88 2.95
C PRO A 194 13.14 -20.63 2.32
N SER A 195 13.43 -20.37 1.05
CA SER A 195 12.91 -19.20 0.33
C SER A 195 11.38 -19.19 0.24
N ALA A 196 10.76 -20.37 0.11
CA ALA A 196 9.31 -20.51 0.00
C ALA A 196 8.62 -20.40 1.37
N VAL A 197 9.22 -20.95 2.42
CA VAL A 197 8.71 -20.81 3.80
C VAL A 197 8.79 -19.36 4.25
N GLU A 198 9.93 -18.70 4.07
CA GLU A 198 10.12 -17.28 4.39
C GLU A 198 9.13 -16.38 3.65
N TRP A 199 8.98 -16.61 2.33
CA TRP A 199 8.00 -15.88 1.53
C TRP A 199 6.57 -16.10 2.02
N PHE A 200 6.17 -17.35 2.27
CA PHE A 200 4.80 -17.65 2.70
C PHE A 200 4.49 -17.09 4.08
N VAL A 201 5.41 -17.22 5.04
CA VAL A 201 5.26 -16.57 6.35
C VAL A 201 5.19 -15.05 6.20
N SER A 202 5.95 -14.45 5.29
CA SER A 202 5.83 -13.01 4.99
C SER A 202 4.44 -12.65 4.47
N GLN A 203 3.83 -13.48 3.59
CA GLN A 203 2.44 -13.28 3.15
C GLN A 203 1.43 -13.37 4.29
N VAL A 204 1.64 -14.30 5.24
CA VAL A 204 0.82 -14.41 6.46
C VAL A 204 0.87 -13.12 7.28
N LEU A 205 2.07 -12.59 7.51
CA LEU A 205 2.27 -11.36 8.30
C LEU A 205 1.77 -10.10 7.56
N GLU A 206 1.95 -10.02 6.23
CA GLU A 206 1.45 -8.90 5.40
C GLU A 206 -0.07 -8.81 5.36
N THR A 207 -0.74 -9.97 5.38
CA THR A 207 -2.20 -10.07 5.35
C THR A 207 -2.83 -9.87 6.75
N SER A 208 -2.01 -9.83 7.80
CA SER A 208 -2.48 -9.64 9.18
C SER A 208 -3.06 -8.24 9.40
N ASP A 209 -4.32 -8.17 9.82
CA ASP A 209 -5.05 -6.92 10.07
C ASP A 209 -4.64 -6.24 11.38
N TYR A 210 -3.89 -5.14 11.30
CA TYR A 210 -3.59 -4.26 12.43
C TYR A 210 -4.16 -2.85 12.23
N PRO A 211 -4.36 -2.06 13.29
CA PRO A 211 -4.68 -0.64 13.15
C PRO A 211 -3.66 0.09 12.27
N ASP A 212 -4.10 1.05 11.47
CA ASP A 212 -3.23 1.78 10.53
C ASP A 212 -2.04 2.49 11.19
N SER A 213 -2.13 2.80 12.48
CA SER A 213 -1.06 3.40 13.27
C SER A 213 0.06 2.43 13.66
N PHE A 214 -0.12 1.13 13.43
CA PHE A 214 0.87 0.12 13.81
C PHE A 214 1.98 0.02 12.76
N PRO A 215 3.22 -0.20 13.19
CA PRO A 215 4.29 -0.54 12.25
C PRO A 215 3.98 -1.87 11.55
N ARG A 216 4.40 -1.96 10.29
CA ARG A 216 4.24 -3.17 9.45
C ARG A 216 5.59 -3.79 9.06
N GLN A 217 6.66 -3.37 9.71
CA GLN A 217 8.01 -3.81 9.39
C GLN A 217 8.32 -5.11 10.12
N PHE A 218 8.79 -6.10 9.39
CA PHE A 218 9.25 -7.36 9.96
C PHE A 218 10.34 -7.97 9.08
N GLN A 219 11.06 -8.95 9.62
CA GLN A 219 11.99 -9.79 8.89
C GLN A 219 11.73 -11.25 9.26
N VAL A 220 11.89 -12.15 8.30
CA VAL A 220 11.64 -13.59 8.46
C VAL A 220 12.86 -14.35 7.96
N ALA A 221 13.27 -15.37 8.70
CA ALA A 221 14.25 -16.35 8.29
C ALA A 221 13.76 -17.76 8.68
N TYR A 222 13.97 -18.76 7.83
CA TYR A 222 13.63 -20.15 8.14
C TYR A 222 14.87 -21.02 8.26
N ARG A 223 14.96 -21.81 9.34
CA ARG A 223 16.02 -22.80 9.56
C ARG A 223 15.50 -24.21 9.28
N PRO A 224 15.81 -24.79 8.12
CA PRO A 224 15.29 -26.10 7.75
C PRO A 224 15.82 -27.22 8.66
N GLU A 225 16.99 -27.08 9.28
CA GLU A 225 17.58 -28.11 10.14
C GLU A 225 16.77 -28.33 11.43
N ASN A 226 16.15 -27.26 11.93
CA ASN A 226 15.37 -27.23 13.17
C ASN A 226 13.86 -27.08 12.92
N HIS A 227 13.45 -26.95 11.66
CA HIS A 227 12.08 -26.61 11.28
C HIS A 227 11.53 -25.37 12.00
N ASP A 228 12.38 -24.36 12.23
CA ASP A 228 11.98 -23.18 12.99
C ASP A 228 12.02 -21.91 12.14
N VAL A 229 11.16 -20.95 12.49
CA VAL A 229 11.11 -19.63 11.86
C VAL A 229 11.55 -18.59 12.87
N VAL A 230 12.51 -17.77 12.48
CA VAL A 230 12.96 -16.60 13.24
C VAL A 230 12.31 -15.35 12.65
N ILE A 231 11.62 -14.58 13.49
CA ILE A 231 10.87 -13.38 13.13
C ILE A 231 11.39 -12.20 13.95
N GLU A 232 11.81 -11.15 13.27
CA GLU A 232 12.09 -9.85 13.87
C GLU A 232 10.92 -8.92 13.55
N LEU A 233 10.12 -8.57 14.56
CA LEU A 233 8.89 -7.81 14.41
C LEU A 233 9.06 -6.40 15.00
N GLU A 234 8.70 -5.38 14.22
CA GLU A 234 8.55 -4.03 14.73
C GLU A 234 7.21 -3.93 15.50
N LEU A 235 7.30 -3.57 16.78
CA LEU A 235 6.17 -3.44 17.69
C LEU A 235 5.66 -1.99 17.77
N PRO A 236 4.37 -1.78 18.08
CA PRO A 236 3.86 -0.44 18.33
C PRO A 236 4.54 0.19 19.54
N VAL A 237 4.80 1.50 19.49
CA VAL A 237 5.32 2.28 20.62
C VAL A 237 4.23 2.65 21.62
N SER A 238 4.60 3.13 22.81
CA SER A 238 3.66 3.43 23.90
C SER A 238 2.60 4.48 23.57
N SER A 239 2.83 5.35 22.58
CA SER A 239 1.83 6.30 22.07
C SER A 239 0.65 5.65 21.37
N ALA A 240 0.72 4.35 21.04
CA ALA A 240 -0.42 3.58 20.53
C ALA A 240 -1.54 3.43 21.57
N ILE A 241 -1.26 3.62 22.86
CA ILE A 241 -2.28 3.61 23.91
C ILE A 241 -2.84 5.03 24.07
N PRO A 242 -4.15 5.25 23.88
CA PRO A 242 -4.71 6.58 24.05
C PRO A 242 -4.49 7.11 25.48
N THR A 243 -4.20 8.39 25.64
CA THR A 243 -3.98 8.99 26.96
C THR A 243 -5.27 9.52 27.59
N VAL A 244 -6.34 9.62 26.80
CA VAL A 244 -7.66 10.09 27.24
C VAL A 244 -8.56 8.87 27.48
N ARG A 245 -9.19 8.83 28.65
CA ARG A 245 -10.15 7.79 29.03
C ARG A 245 -11.55 8.07 28.50
N GLY A 246 -11.92 9.34 28.41
CA GLY A 246 -13.23 9.79 27.97
C GLY A 246 -13.32 11.31 28.06
N TYR A 247 -14.51 11.85 27.85
CA TYR A 247 -14.74 13.28 27.83
C TYR A 247 -15.92 13.65 28.73
N LYS A 248 -15.81 14.81 29.40
CA LYS A 248 -16.86 15.31 30.29
C LYS A 248 -17.18 16.76 29.96
N TYR A 249 -18.47 17.06 29.82
CA TYR A 249 -18.94 18.43 29.69
C TYR A 249 -18.95 19.16 31.04
N VAL A 250 -18.25 20.30 31.11
CA VAL A 250 -18.16 21.16 32.29
C VAL A 250 -19.01 22.40 32.09
N LYS A 251 -20.21 22.36 32.69
CA LYS A 251 -21.25 23.41 32.57
C LYS A 251 -20.79 24.80 32.98
N SER A 252 -19.91 24.92 33.98
CA SER A 252 -19.48 26.22 34.51
C SER A 252 -18.68 27.06 33.51
N ARG A 253 -18.02 26.41 32.55
CA ARG A 253 -17.18 27.06 31.54
C ARG A 253 -17.56 26.73 30.10
N ASP A 254 -18.69 26.03 29.92
CA ASP A 254 -19.21 25.60 28.63
C ASP A 254 -18.15 24.90 27.75
N ALA A 255 -17.44 23.92 28.31
CA ALA A 255 -16.37 23.21 27.61
C ALA A 255 -16.44 21.70 27.82
N ILE A 256 -15.95 20.94 26.84
CA ILE A 256 -15.77 19.49 26.94
C ILE A 256 -14.31 19.21 27.23
N ASP A 257 -14.04 18.60 28.39
CA ASP A 257 -12.70 18.29 28.84
C ASP A 257 -12.35 16.82 28.69
N PRO A 258 -11.10 16.50 28.31
CA PRO A 258 -10.61 15.14 28.38
C PRO A 258 -10.44 14.72 29.85
N VAL A 259 -10.90 13.51 30.16
CA VAL A 259 -10.60 12.83 31.41
C VAL A 259 -9.34 12.00 31.17
N PRO A 260 -8.19 12.32 31.82
CA PRO A 260 -6.95 11.60 31.57
C PRO A 260 -7.04 10.15 32.05
N ARG A 261 -6.42 9.25 31.29
CA ARG A 261 -6.21 7.86 31.69
C ARG A 261 -5.07 7.80 32.71
N PRO A 262 -5.20 7.07 33.84
CA PRO A 262 -4.13 6.92 34.80
C PRO A 262 -2.86 6.31 34.16
N ALA A 263 -1.68 6.82 34.52
CA ALA A 263 -0.41 6.34 33.96
C ALA A 263 -0.17 4.84 34.20
N THR A 264 -0.60 4.32 35.35
CA THR A 264 -0.53 2.87 35.66
C THR A 264 -1.38 2.04 34.71
N GLU A 265 -2.58 2.53 34.35
CA GLU A 265 -3.46 1.89 33.38
C GLU A 265 -2.82 1.90 31.98
N ILE A 266 -2.18 3.00 31.58
CA ILE A 266 -1.47 3.10 30.30
C ILE A 266 -0.32 2.07 30.23
N LYS A 267 0.53 2.02 31.27
CA LYS A 267 1.64 1.06 31.34
C LYS A 267 1.16 -0.39 31.25
N GLN A 268 0.11 -0.74 31.99
CA GLN A 268 -0.46 -2.08 31.97
C GLN A 268 -1.06 -2.43 30.60
N ARG A 269 -1.82 -1.51 29.99
CA ARG A 269 -2.41 -1.71 28.65
C ARG A 269 -1.34 -1.86 27.58
N TYR A 270 -0.26 -1.10 27.67
CA TYR A 270 0.85 -1.21 26.73
C TYR A 270 1.52 -2.58 26.81
N ALA A 271 1.85 -3.06 28.01
CA ALA A 271 2.42 -4.41 28.18
C ALA A 271 1.48 -5.52 27.65
N GLN A 272 0.18 -5.40 27.92
CA GLN A 272 -0.84 -6.33 27.42
C GLN A 272 -0.99 -6.25 25.90
N LEU A 273 -0.89 -5.06 25.31
CA LEU A 273 -0.90 -4.89 23.86
C LEU A 273 0.26 -5.62 23.21
N LEU A 274 1.50 -5.43 23.70
CA LEU A 274 2.66 -6.12 23.14
C LEU A 274 2.51 -7.64 23.23
N ALA A 275 2.01 -8.15 24.37
CA ALA A 275 1.75 -9.57 24.54
C ALA A 275 0.70 -10.12 23.56
N ARG A 276 -0.38 -9.37 23.29
CA ARG A 276 -1.40 -9.75 22.30
C ARG A 276 -0.85 -9.80 20.88
N VAL A 277 -0.04 -8.81 20.50
CA VAL A 277 0.61 -8.78 19.17
C VAL A 277 1.50 -10.01 18.99
N VAL A 278 2.36 -10.31 19.97
CA VAL A 278 3.26 -11.48 19.91
C VAL A 278 2.48 -12.79 19.84
N LEU A 279 1.50 -13.01 20.72
CA LEU A 279 0.70 -14.25 20.69
C LEU A 279 -0.12 -14.40 19.42
N ARG A 280 -0.60 -13.28 18.87
CA ARG A 280 -1.30 -13.27 17.58
C ARG A 280 -0.36 -13.69 16.46
N THR A 281 0.85 -13.12 16.39
CA THR A 281 1.85 -13.49 15.39
C THR A 281 2.20 -14.97 15.47
N LEU A 282 2.44 -15.50 16.68
CA LEU A 282 2.67 -16.93 16.88
C LEU A 282 1.48 -17.77 16.38
N HIS A 283 0.25 -17.38 16.73
CA HIS A 283 -0.96 -18.07 16.29
C HIS A 283 -1.10 -18.09 14.75
N GLU A 284 -0.93 -16.94 14.09
CA GLU A 284 -1.05 -16.82 12.64
C GLU A 284 0.00 -17.68 11.92
N VAL A 285 1.25 -17.64 12.38
CA VAL A 285 2.34 -18.43 11.79
C VAL A 285 2.09 -19.92 11.99
N PHE A 286 1.79 -20.36 13.21
CA PHE A 286 1.56 -21.79 13.47
C PHE A 286 0.35 -22.32 12.70
N THR A 287 -0.76 -21.57 12.65
CA THR A 287 -1.96 -22.04 11.95
C THR A 287 -1.83 -22.05 10.43
N ALA A 288 -1.06 -21.13 9.83
CA ALA A 288 -0.85 -21.08 8.39
C ALA A 288 0.16 -22.13 7.89
N THR A 289 1.20 -22.44 8.67
CA THR A 289 2.36 -23.24 8.22
C THR A 289 2.23 -24.75 8.45
N SER A 290 1.09 -25.22 8.98
CA SER A 290 0.79 -26.64 9.21
C SER A 290 1.91 -27.39 9.96
N ASP A 291 2.62 -28.30 9.31
CA ASP A 291 3.62 -29.21 9.85
C ASP A 291 5.04 -28.84 9.41
N ILE A 292 5.19 -27.78 8.62
CA ILE A 292 6.49 -27.35 8.08
C ILE A 292 7.32 -26.65 9.15
N VAL A 293 6.66 -25.88 10.02
CA VAL A 293 7.28 -25.10 11.09
C VAL A 293 6.93 -25.73 12.44
N GLU A 294 7.92 -26.29 13.12
CA GLU A 294 7.80 -26.89 14.44
C GLU A 294 8.01 -25.88 15.58
N ALA A 295 8.79 -24.82 15.37
CA ALA A 295 9.01 -23.77 16.36
C ALA A 295 9.05 -22.36 15.74
N VAL A 296 8.71 -21.35 16.54
CA VAL A 296 8.80 -19.94 16.14
C VAL A 296 9.57 -19.17 17.20
N VAL A 297 10.63 -18.49 16.75
CA VAL A 297 11.41 -17.54 17.53
C VAL A 297 11.00 -16.14 17.10
N LEU A 298 10.40 -15.37 18.00
CA LEU A 298 9.94 -14.02 17.73
C LEU A 298 10.64 -13.02 18.63
N ASN A 299 11.35 -12.08 18.00
CA ASN A 299 11.93 -10.91 18.63
C ASN A 299 11.10 -9.68 18.28
N GLY A 300 10.61 -8.99 19.30
CA GLY A 300 9.84 -7.77 19.17
C GLY A 300 10.69 -6.57 19.57
N ARG A 301 10.92 -5.67 18.62
CA ARG A 301 11.68 -4.42 18.84
C ARG A 301 10.83 -3.19 18.56
N ILE A 302 11.26 -2.05 19.08
CA ILE A 302 10.65 -0.76 18.74
C ILE A 302 11.70 0.21 18.24
N THR A 303 11.33 1.10 17.35
CA THR A 303 12.14 2.24 16.94
C THR A 303 11.70 3.46 17.73
N THR A 304 12.62 4.01 18.53
CA THR A 304 12.35 5.20 19.33
C THR A 304 13.59 6.08 19.42
N ILE A 305 13.42 7.29 19.94
CA ILE A 305 14.53 8.18 20.27
C ILE A 305 14.94 7.94 21.72
N ASP A 306 16.24 7.78 21.95
CA ASP A 306 16.81 7.79 23.28
C ASP A 306 16.78 9.21 23.84
N ASN A 307 16.07 9.43 24.94
CA ASN A 307 15.93 10.75 25.57
C ASN A 307 17.25 11.33 26.08
N ALA A 308 18.25 10.48 26.40
CA ALA A 308 19.55 10.92 26.90
C ALA A 308 20.49 11.36 25.77
N THR A 309 20.45 10.67 24.62
CA THR A 309 21.38 10.90 23.51
C THR A 309 20.76 11.63 22.31
N GLY A 310 19.42 11.64 22.21
CA GLY A 310 18.67 12.15 21.06
C GLY A 310 18.80 11.29 19.80
N GLN A 311 19.44 10.12 19.89
CA GLN A 311 19.66 9.23 18.75
C GLN A 311 18.51 8.24 18.60
N GLU A 312 18.26 7.83 17.36
CA GLU A 312 17.37 6.70 17.09
C GLU A 312 18.00 5.41 17.62
N ILE A 313 17.25 4.68 18.44
CA ILE A 313 17.61 3.38 19.00
C ILE A 313 16.54 2.35 18.64
N ARG A 314 16.94 1.07 18.61
CA ARG A 314 16.06 -0.07 18.32
C ARG A 314 16.12 -1.17 19.39
N PRO A 315 15.65 -0.89 20.62
CA PRO A 315 15.67 -1.86 21.70
C PRO A 315 14.66 -2.99 21.47
N HIS A 316 15.07 -4.22 21.80
CA HIS A 316 14.16 -5.37 21.89
C HIS A 316 13.43 -5.31 23.23
N LEU A 317 12.11 -5.49 23.19
CA LEU A 317 11.25 -5.51 24.37
C LEU A 317 10.69 -6.89 24.67
N ILE A 318 10.61 -7.77 23.67
CA ILE A 318 10.13 -9.14 23.82
C ILE A 318 11.01 -10.07 22.98
N SER A 319 11.33 -11.25 23.53
CA SER A 319 11.90 -12.37 22.79
C SER A 319 11.24 -13.64 23.30
N VAL A 320 10.66 -14.43 22.40
CA VAL A 320 9.99 -15.70 22.74
C VAL A 320 10.39 -16.76 21.74
N GLU A 321 10.66 -17.96 22.25
CA GLU A 321 10.81 -19.17 21.47
C GLU A 321 9.68 -20.10 21.90
N ALA A 322 8.81 -20.45 20.97
CA ALA A 322 7.66 -21.31 21.22
C ALA A 322 7.75 -22.53 20.32
N GLU A 323 7.59 -23.71 20.89
CA GLU A 323 7.34 -24.93 20.12
C GLU A 323 5.85 -25.05 19.80
N ARG A 324 5.53 -25.63 18.65
CA ARG A 324 4.15 -25.86 18.19
C ARG A 324 3.37 -26.74 19.17
N SER A 325 4.01 -27.78 19.68
CA SER A 325 3.45 -28.72 20.68
C SER A 325 2.96 -27.97 21.92
N ASP A 326 3.86 -27.19 22.53
CA ASP A 326 3.58 -26.41 23.73
C ASP A 326 2.53 -25.31 23.47
N PHE A 327 2.61 -24.65 22.30
CA PHE A 327 1.67 -23.62 21.92
C PHE A 327 0.26 -24.18 21.65
N ALA A 328 0.15 -25.39 21.09
CA ALA A 328 -1.12 -26.04 20.80
C ALA A 328 -1.92 -26.43 22.06
N GLU A 329 -1.27 -26.55 23.23
CA GLU A 329 -1.95 -26.75 24.51
C GLU A 329 -2.71 -25.51 24.99
N LEU A 330 -2.39 -24.33 24.44
CA LEU A 330 -2.94 -23.06 24.87
C LEU A 330 -4.34 -22.83 24.31
N VAL A 331 -5.29 -22.49 25.19
CA VAL A 331 -6.61 -22.00 24.78
C VAL A 331 -6.58 -20.48 24.72
N LEU A 332 -6.02 -19.92 23.63
CA LEU A 332 -5.75 -18.47 23.48
C LEU A 332 -6.98 -17.58 23.75
N ALA A 333 -8.18 -18.06 23.47
CA ALA A 333 -9.43 -17.32 23.74
C ALA A 333 -9.70 -17.07 25.24
N ARG A 334 -8.96 -17.73 26.14
CA ARG A 334 -9.17 -17.70 27.61
C ARG A 334 -7.92 -17.37 28.40
N VAL A 335 -6.78 -17.10 27.76
CA VAL A 335 -5.53 -16.78 28.47
C VAL A 335 -5.46 -15.29 28.82
N ASP A 336 -4.77 -14.98 29.91
CA ASP A 336 -4.16 -13.66 30.06
C ASP A 336 -2.88 -13.60 29.20
N PRO A 337 -2.77 -12.68 28.23
CA PRO A 337 -1.64 -12.64 27.30
C PRO A 337 -0.27 -12.56 27.97
N ALA A 338 -0.12 -11.71 28.99
CA ALA A 338 1.15 -11.54 29.69
C ALA A 338 1.55 -12.80 30.50
N ALA A 339 0.60 -13.42 31.20
CA ALA A 339 0.83 -14.68 31.89
C ALA A 339 1.14 -15.83 30.92
N CYS A 340 0.53 -15.81 29.73
CA CYS A 340 0.77 -16.78 28.68
C CYS A 340 2.22 -16.70 28.17
N LEU A 341 2.72 -15.49 27.87
CA LEU A 341 4.12 -15.30 27.48
C LEU A 341 5.09 -15.78 28.58
N LYS A 342 4.75 -15.57 29.85
CA LYS A 342 5.54 -16.08 30.97
C LYS A 342 5.57 -17.61 31.03
N ARG A 343 4.46 -18.29 30.70
CA ARG A 343 4.41 -19.77 30.58
C ARG A 343 5.29 -20.27 29.44
N LEU A 344 5.32 -19.55 28.32
CA LEU A 344 6.20 -19.81 27.18
C LEU A 344 7.66 -19.39 27.43
N HIS A 345 8.03 -19.10 28.67
CA HIS A 345 9.38 -18.67 29.05
C HIS A 345 9.91 -17.46 28.26
N ALA A 346 9.02 -16.59 27.74
CA ALA A 346 9.41 -15.41 27.00
C ALA A 346 10.22 -14.44 27.88
N LEU A 347 11.28 -13.87 27.31
CA LEU A 347 11.92 -12.67 27.84
C LEU A 347 11.04 -11.49 27.49
N VAL A 348 10.52 -10.83 28.51
CA VAL A 348 9.74 -9.60 28.38
C VAL A 348 10.42 -8.52 29.19
N SER A 349 10.59 -7.35 28.60
CA SER A 349 11.06 -6.15 29.29
C SER A 349 10.33 -5.98 30.62
N PRO A 350 11.05 -5.81 31.75
CA PRO A 350 10.42 -5.52 33.05
C PRO A 350 9.57 -4.24 33.00
N ASN A 351 9.94 -3.30 32.13
CA ASN A 351 9.27 -2.03 31.98
C ASN A 351 9.25 -1.56 30.50
N PRO A 352 8.36 -2.14 29.68
CA PRO A 352 8.33 -1.85 28.25
C PRO A 352 7.95 -0.39 27.96
N TYR A 353 7.14 0.24 28.82
CA TYR A 353 6.73 1.64 28.65
C TYR A 353 7.91 2.61 28.75
N ASP A 354 8.84 2.31 29.67
CA ASP A 354 10.08 3.09 29.84
C ASP A 354 11.21 2.57 28.92
N VAL A 355 10.89 1.67 27.98
CA VAL A 355 11.77 1.17 26.92
C VAL A 355 13.02 0.48 27.47
N GLU A 356 12.85 -0.31 28.54
CA GLU A 356 13.94 -1.09 29.11
C GLU A 356 14.28 -2.27 28.18
N ALA A 357 15.44 -2.21 27.51
CA ALA A 357 15.85 -3.19 26.52
C ALA A 357 16.19 -4.55 27.16
N ILE A 358 15.90 -5.62 26.43
CA ILE A 358 16.36 -6.99 26.73
C ILE A 358 17.32 -7.48 25.65
N GLU A 359 18.11 -8.50 26.00
CA GLU A 359 18.90 -9.25 25.03
C GLU A 359 18.07 -10.45 24.54
N PRO A 360 17.83 -10.61 23.23
CA PRO A 360 17.03 -11.71 22.70
C PRO A 360 17.76 -13.05 22.79
N PHE A 361 17.02 -14.16 22.88
CA PHE A 361 17.59 -15.52 22.92
C PHE A 361 18.48 -15.81 21.70
N ILE A 362 17.99 -15.41 20.53
CA ILE A 362 18.66 -15.55 19.25
C ILE A 362 18.61 -14.19 18.58
N THR A 363 19.78 -13.61 18.29
CA THR A 363 19.86 -12.38 17.51
C THR A 363 19.58 -12.66 16.04
N PHE A 364 18.80 -11.80 15.39
CA PHE A 364 18.57 -11.84 13.94
C PHE A 364 19.85 -11.40 13.20
N ASP A 365 20.88 -12.25 13.17
CA ASP A 365 22.09 -12.05 12.39
C ASP A 365 21.99 -12.74 11.02
N LEU A 366 21.68 -11.95 9.99
CA LEU A 366 21.67 -12.37 8.58
C LEU A 366 22.95 -13.12 8.15
N LYS A 367 24.07 -12.99 8.88
CA LYS A 367 25.31 -13.73 8.62
C LYS A 367 25.24 -15.22 9.01
N ARG A 368 24.41 -15.59 9.99
CA ARG A 368 24.22 -17.00 10.43
C ARG A 368 23.12 -17.72 9.64
N PHE A 369 22.09 -17.02 9.20
CA PHE A 369 20.90 -17.65 8.60
C PHE A 369 21.01 -17.98 7.10
N ARG A 370 22.20 -17.85 6.51
CA ARG A 370 22.44 -18.26 5.10
C ARG A 370 23.61 -19.23 4.91
N PHE A 371 24.31 -19.60 5.99
CA PHE A 371 25.41 -20.56 5.91
C PHE A 371 25.42 -21.42 7.18
N SER A 372 24.87 -22.63 7.06
CA SER A 372 25.19 -23.76 7.93
C SER A 372 25.63 -24.94 7.07
N GLU A 373 26.71 -24.74 6.32
CA GLU A 373 27.77 -25.74 6.30
C GLU A 373 29.03 -24.97 6.65
N ASP A 374 29.47 -25.09 7.90
CA ASP A 374 30.85 -25.47 8.14
C ASP A 374 31.02 -25.94 9.57
N THR A 375 31.53 -27.16 9.66
CA THR A 375 32.10 -27.75 10.85
C THR A 375 33.29 -26.90 11.28
N ASP A 376 33.40 -26.67 12.59
CA ASP A 376 34.56 -26.15 13.31
C ASP A 376 35.91 -26.54 12.64
N VAL A 377 36.78 -25.56 12.34
CA VAL A 377 38.25 -25.52 12.58
C VAL A 377 38.82 -24.16 12.15
N VAL A 378 39.24 -23.35 13.15
CA VAL A 378 40.41 -22.45 13.20
C VAL A 378 40.78 -21.62 11.94
N ALA A 379 40.63 -20.29 12.02
CA ALA A 379 41.74 -19.31 11.90
C ALA A 379 41.19 -17.87 11.84
N SER A 380 41.63 -16.99 12.74
CA SER A 380 41.42 -15.56 12.59
C SER A 380 42.27 -15.03 11.44
N LEU A 381 41.66 -14.53 10.37
CA LEU A 381 42.27 -13.69 9.33
C LEU A 381 41.11 -12.96 8.60
N ASP A 382 41.13 -11.63 8.68
CA ASP A 382 40.28 -10.63 7.98
C ASP A 382 39.07 -11.19 7.19
N SER A 383 37.90 -11.27 7.85
CA SER A 383 36.66 -11.92 7.38
C SER A 383 35.87 -11.13 6.31
N ARG A 384 36.51 -10.25 5.53
CA ARG A 384 35.84 -9.40 4.54
C ARG A 384 35.71 -10.12 3.20
N ARG A 385 34.47 -10.30 2.74
CA ARG A 385 34.15 -10.99 1.48
C ARG A 385 34.60 -10.14 0.28
N ASN A 386 35.34 -10.75 -0.64
CA ASN A 386 35.77 -10.11 -1.88
C ASN A 386 34.70 -10.29 -2.96
N LEU A 387 34.25 -9.18 -3.55
CA LEU A 387 33.18 -9.18 -4.55
C LEU A 387 33.58 -9.92 -5.84
N LEU A 388 34.88 -10.06 -6.10
CA LEU A 388 35.38 -10.84 -7.24
C LEU A 388 35.34 -12.36 -7.01
N ASP A 389 35.19 -12.81 -5.77
CA ASP A 389 35.13 -14.23 -5.43
C ASP A 389 33.70 -14.77 -5.50
N LEU A 390 32.71 -13.87 -5.65
CA LEU A 390 31.34 -14.21 -5.98
C LEU A 390 31.24 -14.79 -7.39
N THR A 391 30.35 -15.76 -7.58
CA THR A 391 29.87 -16.14 -8.91
C THR A 391 29.13 -14.96 -9.56
N PRO A 392 29.04 -14.89 -10.91
CA PRO A 392 28.27 -13.86 -11.59
C PRO A 392 26.83 -13.74 -11.07
N THR A 393 26.17 -14.87 -10.82
CA THR A 393 24.80 -14.93 -10.30
C THR A 393 24.70 -14.44 -8.85
N GLU A 394 25.66 -14.77 -7.99
CA GLU A 394 25.70 -14.24 -6.62
C GLU A 394 25.95 -12.73 -6.60
N PHE A 395 26.79 -12.22 -7.50
CA PHE A 395 27.04 -10.79 -7.64
C PHE A 395 25.77 -10.06 -8.10
N GLU A 396 25.08 -10.57 -9.12
CA GLU A 396 23.79 -10.03 -9.58
C GLU A 396 22.73 -10.03 -8.45
N HIS A 397 22.66 -11.12 -7.66
CA HIS A 397 21.75 -11.21 -6.52
C HIS A 397 22.08 -10.21 -5.40
N LEU A 398 23.37 -9.97 -5.12
CA LEU A 398 23.81 -8.97 -4.15
C LEU A 398 23.40 -7.56 -4.60
N ILE A 399 23.57 -7.24 -5.89
CA ILE A 399 23.15 -5.94 -6.42
C ILE A 399 21.62 -5.79 -6.34
N ARG A 400 20.86 -6.85 -6.64
CA ARG A 400 19.41 -6.84 -6.44
C ARG A 400 19.02 -6.47 -5.00
N GLN A 401 19.62 -7.14 -4.01
CA GLN A 401 19.35 -6.87 -2.59
C GLN A 401 19.67 -5.41 -2.23
N LEU A 402 20.79 -4.89 -2.74
CA LEU A 402 21.19 -3.50 -2.51
C LEU A 402 20.12 -2.52 -3.03
N PHE A 403 19.66 -2.69 -4.26
CA PHE A 403 18.67 -1.76 -4.83
C PHE A 403 17.28 -1.91 -4.19
N ILE A 404 16.90 -3.09 -3.72
CA ILE A 404 15.68 -3.28 -2.91
C ILE A 404 15.81 -2.53 -1.59
N ALA A 405 16.94 -2.66 -0.89
CA ALA A 405 17.21 -1.93 0.35
C ALA A 405 17.27 -0.41 0.16
N MET A 406 17.64 0.05 -1.04
CA MET A 406 17.59 1.46 -1.46
C MET A 406 16.18 1.93 -1.89
N GLY A 407 15.16 1.07 -1.87
CA GLY A 407 13.76 1.43 -2.14
C GLY A 407 13.27 1.19 -3.58
N ALA A 408 13.81 0.19 -4.30
CA ALA A 408 13.23 -0.24 -5.57
C ALA A 408 11.90 -1.00 -5.36
N GLU A 409 10.80 -0.55 -5.99
CA GLU A 409 9.44 -1.11 -5.80
C GLU A 409 9.21 -2.40 -6.61
N SER A 410 9.86 -2.54 -7.77
CA SER A 410 9.77 -3.75 -8.59
C SER A 410 11.13 -4.11 -9.19
N TRP A 411 11.41 -5.42 -9.32
CA TRP A 411 12.61 -5.97 -9.93
C TRP A 411 12.21 -7.08 -10.90
N ALA A 412 12.26 -6.82 -12.20
CA ALA A 412 12.00 -7.80 -13.24
C ALA A 412 13.31 -8.25 -13.88
N THR A 413 13.56 -9.57 -13.87
CA THR A 413 14.71 -10.19 -14.52
C THR A 413 14.43 -10.41 -16.00
N VAL A 414 15.25 -9.84 -16.88
CA VAL A 414 15.21 -10.05 -18.32
C VAL A 414 16.28 -11.09 -18.70
N PRO A 415 15.91 -12.19 -19.38
CA PRO A 415 16.88 -13.15 -19.89
C PRO A 415 17.80 -12.49 -20.93
N SER A 416 19.13 -12.49 -20.70
CA SER A 416 20.10 -12.06 -21.72
C SER A 416 20.63 -13.25 -22.55
N LYS A 417 21.09 -12.98 -23.77
CA LYS A 417 21.67 -13.98 -24.69
C LYS A 417 22.98 -14.60 -24.20
N ASP A 418 23.63 -13.97 -23.21
CA ASP A 418 24.97 -14.36 -22.73
C ASP A 418 24.90 -15.15 -21.41
N GLY A 419 23.71 -15.63 -21.03
CA GLY A 419 23.49 -16.40 -19.80
C GLY A 419 23.49 -15.57 -18.50
N GLY A 420 23.57 -14.24 -18.61
CA GLY A 420 23.38 -13.31 -17.47
C GLY A 420 21.94 -12.84 -17.34
N VAL A 421 21.56 -12.41 -16.14
CA VAL A 421 20.23 -11.85 -15.86
C VAL A 421 20.36 -10.33 -15.74
N ASP A 422 19.94 -9.59 -16.77
CA ASP A 422 19.83 -8.14 -16.68
C ASP A 422 18.52 -7.78 -15.97
N ALA A 423 18.46 -6.69 -15.21
CA ALA A 423 17.27 -6.35 -14.42
C ALA A 423 16.68 -4.99 -14.77
N VAL A 424 15.35 -4.95 -14.87
CA VAL A 424 14.57 -3.72 -14.99
C VAL A 424 13.98 -3.42 -13.62
N ALA A 425 14.32 -2.26 -13.06
CA ALA A 425 13.76 -1.78 -11.82
C ALA A 425 12.90 -0.54 -12.05
N THR A 426 11.71 -0.51 -11.45
CA THR A 426 10.85 0.68 -11.48
C THR A 426 10.77 1.28 -10.09
N SER A 427 11.06 2.57 -9.96
CA SER A 427 10.81 3.33 -8.74
C SER A 427 10.32 4.72 -9.11
N LYS A 428 9.38 5.26 -8.34
CA LYS A 428 8.89 6.63 -8.51
C LYS A 428 9.93 7.70 -8.14
N ASN A 429 11.02 7.33 -7.45
CA ASN A 429 11.82 8.32 -6.75
C ASN A 429 13.34 8.13 -6.80
N ILE A 430 13.92 7.92 -7.98
CA ILE A 430 15.38 8.11 -8.12
C ILE A 430 15.68 8.94 -9.38
N PHE A 431 15.42 10.24 -9.21
CA PHE A 431 15.86 11.42 -9.98
C PHE A 431 15.08 11.95 -11.20
N PHE A 432 14.47 11.18 -12.09
CA PHE A 432 13.42 11.69 -13.01
C PHE A 432 12.54 10.51 -13.46
N GLY A 433 11.25 10.53 -13.13
CA GLY A 433 10.35 9.37 -13.20
C GLY A 433 10.38 8.59 -14.52
N GLY A 434 10.49 7.26 -14.40
CA GLY A 434 10.45 6.32 -15.52
C GLY A 434 11.10 4.97 -15.18
N VAL A 435 11.23 4.10 -16.19
CA VAL A 435 11.82 2.76 -16.09
C VAL A 435 13.35 2.89 -15.99
N CYS A 436 13.97 2.31 -14.97
CA CYS A 436 15.42 2.33 -14.75
C CYS A 436 16.01 0.94 -15.02
N LEU A 437 16.93 0.85 -15.98
CA LEU A 437 17.61 -0.41 -16.29
C LEU A 437 18.86 -0.54 -15.41
N ILE A 438 18.98 -1.64 -14.67
CA ILE A 438 20.13 -1.93 -13.82
C ILE A 438 20.87 -3.13 -14.39
N GLN A 439 22.12 -2.89 -14.77
CA GLN A 439 23.01 -3.94 -15.25
C GLN A 439 24.15 -4.14 -14.26
N ALA A 440 24.22 -5.33 -13.67
CA ALA A 440 25.31 -5.74 -12.80
C ALA A 440 26.22 -6.69 -13.58
N LYS A 441 27.50 -6.32 -13.76
CA LYS A 441 28.49 -7.21 -14.40
C LYS A 441 29.72 -7.33 -13.52
N ARG A 442 30.04 -8.58 -13.17
CA ARG A 442 31.23 -8.92 -12.39
C ARG A 442 32.48 -8.93 -13.28
N TRP A 443 32.94 -7.75 -13.70
CA TRP A 443 34.17 -7.60 -14.47
C TRP A 443 35.38 -7.40 -13.57
N LYS A 444 36.55 -7.84 -14.05
CA LYS A 444 37.86 -7.64 -13.41
C LYS A 444 38.64 -6.58 -14.20
N GLY A 445 39.09 -5.52 -13.53
CA GLY A 445 39.93 -4.48 -14.11
C GLY A 445 39.15 -3.35 -14.80
N LEU A 446 39.84 -2.58 -15.65
CA LEU A 446 39.28 -1.38 -16.29
C LEU A 446 38.09 -1.73 -17.18
N VAL A 447 36.93 -1.14 -16.87
CA VAL A 447 35.72 -1.25 -17.68
C VAL A 447 35.72 -0.17 -18.76
N GLY A 448 35.91 -0.61 -20.01
CA GLY A 448 36.01 0.24 -21.20
C GLY A 448 34.69 0.84 -21.67
N LEU A 449 34.78 1.73 -22.65
CA LEU A 449 33.65 2.48 -23.20
C LEU A 449 32.60 1.57 -23.88
N ASP A 450 33.03 0.46 -24.47
CA ASP A 450 32.17 -0.50 -25.17
C ASP A 450 31.06 -1.06 -24.27
N ALA A 451 31.34 -1.26 -22.99
CA ALA A 451 30.38 -1.71 -22.00
C ALA A 451 29.25 -0.69 -21.75
N VAL A 452 29.61 0.60 -21.67
CA VAL A 452 28.64 1.68 -21.46
C VAL A 452 27.83 1.93 -22.74
N HIS A 453 28.44 1.76 -23.92
CA HIS A 453 27.72 1.77 -25.20
C HIS A 453 26.70 0.63 -25.29
N ALA A 454 27.07 -0.59 -24.91
CA ALA A 454 26.14 -1.72 -24.91
C ALA A 454 24.89 -1.43 -24.07
N LEU A 455 25.05 -0.82 -22.90
CA LEU A 455 23.92 -0.44 -22.03
C LEU A 455 22.95 0.52 -22.73
N THR A 456 23.43 1.47 -23.55
CA THR A 456 22.52 2.39 -24.27
C THR A 456 21.61 1.67 -25.26
N GLY A 457 22.08 0.58 -25.88
CA GLY A 457 21.24 -0.26 -26.74
C GLY A 457 20.14 -0.97 -25.95
N VAL A 458 20.49 -1.57 -24.82
CA VAL A 458 19.52 -2.26 -23.94
C VAL A 458 18.51 -1.29 -23.33
N MET A 459 18.94 -0.06 -22.99
CA MET A 459 18.03 0.98 -22.52
C MET A 459 16.98 1.36 -23.59
N ALA A 460 17.39 1.43 -24.86
CA ALA A 460 16.48 1.71 -25.97
C ALA A 460 15.48 0.56 -26.18
N ASP A 461 15.95 -0.69 -26.13
CA ASP A 461 15.11 -1.88 -26.32
C ASP A 461 14.04 -2.04 -25.22
N HIS A 462 14.33 -1.56 -24.00
CA HIS A 462 13.44 -1.65 -22.84
C HIS A 462 12.70 -0.34 -22.50
N ASN A 463 12.75 0.67 -23.38
CA ASN A 463 12.17 2.00 -23.13
C ASN A 463 12.61 2.61 -21.77
N ALA A 464 13.83 2.32 -21.32
CA ALA A 464 14.37 2.81 -20.06
C ALA A 464 14.78 4.28 -20.18
N THR A 465 14.32 5.10 -19.24
CA THR A 465 14.62 6.54 -19.19
C THR A 465 15.99 6.85 -18.59
N THR A 466 16.51 5.94 -17.77
CA THR A 466 17.79 6.00 -17.08
C THR A 466 18.41 4.62 -16.99
N GLY A 467 19.74 4.56 -16.88
CA GLY A 467 20.48 3.31 -16.73
C GLY A 467 21.45 3.35 -15.56
N VAL A 468 21.71 2.21 -14.94
CA VAL A 468 22.71 2.04 -13.90
C VAL A 468 23.61 0.86 -14.27
N LEU A 469 24.91 1.09 -14.34
CA LEU A 469 25.92 0.05 -14.56
C LEU A 469 26.73 -0.16 -13.29
N VAL A 470 26.69 -1.38 -12.76
CA VAL A 470 27.32 -1.76 -11.50
C VAL A 470 28.43 -2.78 -11.73
N THR A 471 29.61 -2.50 -11.19
CA THR A 471 30.78 -3.38 -11.30
C THR A 471 31.60 -3.35 -10.02
N PRO A 472 32.22 -4.47 -9.62
CA PRO A 472 33.20 -4.48 -8.53
C PRO A 472 34.52 -3.77 -8.91
N SER A 473 34.73 -3.48 -10.20
CA SER A 473 35.94 -2.82 -10.71
C SER A 473 35.76 -1.30 -10.92
N TRP A 474 36.57 -0.67 -11.78
CA TRP A 474 36.55 0.78 -12.02
C TRP A 474 36.32 1.11 -13.51
N PHE A 475 35.84 2.33 -13.77
CA PHE A 475 35.58 2.84 -15.12
C PHE A 475 36.73 3.75 -15.59
N GLY A 476 36.90 3.86 -16.91
CA GLY A 476 37.80 4.83 -17.51
C GLY A 476 37.14 6.20 -17.68
N ARG A 477 37.94 7.27 -17.79
CA ARG A 477 37.44 8.64 -18.03
C ARG A 477 36.52 8.77 -19.25
N ALA A 478 36.79 8.00 -20.30
CA ALA A 478 35.94 8.00 -21.50
C ALA A 478 34.54 7.43 -21.20
N SER A 479 34.47 6.35 -20.41
CA SER A 479 33.23 5.72 -19.95
C SER A 479 32.42 6.68 -19.05
N GLU A 480 33.09 7.37 -18.12
CA GLU A 480 32.44 8.37 -17.24
C GLU A 480 31.88 9.56 -18.03
N GLN A 481 32.66 10.14 -18.94
CA GLN A 481 32.21 11.24 -19.79
C GLN A 481 31.04 10.85 -20.70
N PHE A 482 31.05 9.62 -21.20
CA PHE A 482 29.97 9.11 -22.03
C PHE A 482 28.70 8.85 -21.21
N ALA A 483 28.82 8.26 -20.02
CA ALA A 483 27.69 7.97 -19.13
C ALA A 483 26.94 9.25 -18.71
N GLN A 484 27.68 10.31 -18.35
CA GLN A 484 27.11 11.62 -18.00
C GLN A 484 26.24 12.23 -19.12
N ARG A 485 26.59 11.99 -20.39
CA ARG A 485 25.85 12.50 -21.55
C ARG A 485 24.61 11.68 -21.89
N ASN A 486 24.51 10.44 -21.41
CA ASN A 486 23.48 9.47 -21.80
C ASN A 486 22.58 9.01 -20.65
N ARG A 487 22.53 9.78 -19.54
CA ARG A 487 21.69 9.47 -18.36
C ARG A 487 21.97 8.08 -17.76
N ILE A 488 23.25 7.71 -17.76
CA ILE A 488 23.74 6.48 -17.14
C ILE A 488 24.49 6.84 -15.86
N THR A 489 24.11 6.20 -14.77
CA THR A 489 24.86 6.22 -13.50
C THR A 489 25.83 5.04 -13.48
N LEU A 490 27.10 5.31 -13.23
CA LEU A 490 28.12 4.29 -13.05
C LEU A 490 28.35 4.09 -11.56
N ILE A 491 28.32 2.84 -11.09
CA ILE A 491 28.66 2.47 -9.72
C ILE A 491 29.91 1.60 -9.77
N ASN A 492 31.05 2.18 -9.40
CA ASN A 492 32.32 1.47 -9.33
C ASN A 492 32.46 0.69 -8.02
N GLY A 493 33.52 -0.10 -7.88
CA GLY A 493 33.76 -0.91 -6.69
C GLY A 493 33.85 -0.12 -5.39
N ALA A 494 34.44 1.09 -5.40
CA ALA A 494 34.56 1.90 -4.18
C ALA A 494 33.21 2.45 -3.73
N GLU A 495 32.41 2.94 -4.68
CA GLU A 495 31.03 3.39 -4.45
C GLU A 495 30.13 2.23 -4.03
N LEU A 496 30.25 1.08 -4.71
CA LEU A 496 29.51 -0.13 -4.39
C LEU A 496 29.80 -0.59 -2.96
N LYS A 497 31.07 -0.59 -2.54
CA LYS A 497 31.44 -0.88 -1.16
C LYS A 497 30.74 0.04 -0.17
N HIS A 498 30.69 1.34 -0.46
CA HIS A 498 30.04 2.32 0.41
C HIS A 498 28.54 2.04 0.52
N LEU A 499 27.86 1.85 -0.61
CA LEU A 499 26.43 1.56 -0.67
C LEU A 499 26.07 0.25 0.03
N LEU A 500 26.88 -0.81 -0.15
CA LEU A 500 26.70 -2.09 0.54
C LEU A 500 26.87 -1.95 2.06
N LYS A 501 27.80 -1.11 2.51
CA LYS A 501 27.98 -0.84 3.94
C LYS A 501 26.83 -0.03 4.52
N GLU A 502 26.36 0.98 3.80
CA GLU A 502 25.30 1.88 4.24
C GLU A 502 23.93 1.19 4.27
N HIS A 503 23.56 0.50 3.20
CA HIS A 503 22.21 -0.06 3.05
C HIS A 503 22.09 -1.52 3.47
N LEU A 504 23.18 -2.29 3.45
CA LEU A 504 23.18 -3.71 3.82
C LEU A 504 24.09 -4.03 5.02
N GLY A 505 24.83 -3.05 5.57
CA GLY A 505 25.77 -3.29 6.67
C GLY A 505 26.98 -4.17 6.30
N LEU A 506 27.22 -4.41 5.00
CA LEU A 506 28.26 -5.32 4.51
C LEU A 506 29.58 -4.58 4.29
N ASP A 507 30.64 -4.97 5.02
CA ASP A 507 32.01 -4.54 4.71
C ASP A 507 32.66 -5.53 3.74
N VAL A 508 32.81 -5.09 2.49
CA VAL A 508 33.33 -5.92 1.39
C VAL A 508 34.66 -5.40 0.88
N ILE A 509 35.40 -6.29 0.21
CA ILE A 509 36.55 -5.93 -0.62
C ILE A 509 36.05 -5.84 -2.06
N PRO A 510 35.98 -4.65 -2.67
CA PRO A 510 35.39 -4.49 -3.99
C PRO A 510 36.19 -5.17 -5.11
N GLY A 511 37.47 -5.48 -4.89
CA GLY A 511 38.32 -6.14 -5.87
C GLY A 511 39.68 -5.45 -5.96
N VAL A 512 40.32 -5.50 -7.14
CA VAL A 512 41.62 -4.87 -7.38
C VAL A 512 41.49 -3.34 -7.34
N THR A 513 42.31 -2.67 -6.55
CA THR A 513 42.34 -1.21 -6.46
C THR A 513 42.86 -0.61 -7.78
N PRO A 514 42.24 0.45 -8.33
CA PRO A 514 42.76 1.11 -9.52
C PRO A 514 44.22 1.56 -9.31
N PRO A 515 45.12 1.38 -10.30
CA PRO A 515 46.50 1.81 -10.18
C PRO A 515 46.55 3.32 -9.93
N ARG A 516 47.31 3.72 -8.91
CA ARG A 516 47.36 5.10 -8.38
C ARG A 516 47.85 6.16 -9.38
N ASN A 517 48.20 5.77 -10.60
CA ASN A 517 48.58 6.63 -11.74
C ASN A 517 48.35 5.90 -13.09
N ALA A 518 47.13 5.90 -13.63
CA ALA A 518 46.92 5.54 -15.03
C ALA A 518 47.19 6.78 -15.90
N ARG A 519 48.20 6.72 -16.78
CA ARG A 519 48.48 7.79 -17.75
C ARG A 519 47.33 7.86 -18.78
N PRO A 520 47.04 9.03 -19.36
CA PRO A 520 45.92 9.20 -20.31
C PRO A 520 45.98 8.34 -21.59
N SER A 521 47.09 7.63 -21.82
CA SER A 521 47.41 6.91 -23.06
C SER A 521 46.98 5.44 -23.11
N ASP A 522 46.53 4.83 -22.00
CA ASP A 522 46.21 3.38 -22.00
C ASP A 522 44.76 3.07 -22.40
N ASN A 523 44.03 4.04 -22.97
CA ASN A 523 42.66 3.88 -23.48
C ASN A 523 42.62 3.27 -24.90
N THR A 524 43.32 2.14 -25.13
CA THR A 524 43.11 1.35 -26.35
C THR A 524 42.83 -0.12 -26.03
N GLN A 525 41.70 -0.56 -26.58
CA GLN A 525 41.06 -1.88 -26.60
C GLN A 525 41.95 -3.10 -26.31
N THR A 526 41.42 -4.03 -25.50
CA THR A 526 41.14 -5.45 -25.88
C THR A 526 40.66 -6.24 -24.64
N GLY A 527 39.38 -6.17 -24.31
CA GLY A 527 38.75 -7.09 -23.38
C GLY A 527 38.00 -8.18 -24.14
N ARG A 528 38.63 -9.33 -24.40
CA ARG A 528 37.89 -10.55 -24.77
C ARG A 528 37.12 -11.05 -23.54
N PRO A 529 35.85 -11.48 -23.67
CA PRO A 529 35.15 -12.11 -22.56
C PRO A 529 35.76 -13.50 -22.32
N GLY A 530 36.34 -13.70 -21.14
CA GLY A 530 36.73 -15.01 -20.63
C GLY A 530 35.51 -15.71 -20.06
N SER A 531 35.32 -16.95 -20.51
CA SER A 531 34.33 -17.97 -20.10
C SER A 531 34.10 -18.09 -18.60
#